data_AF-A0A963DE75-F1
#
_entry.id   AF-A0A963DE75-F1
#
_cell.length_a   1.000
_cell.length_b   1.000
_cell.length_c   1.000
_cell.angle_alpha   90.00
_cell.angle_beta   90.00
_cell.angle_gamma   90.00
#
_symmetry.space_group_name_H-M   'P 1'
#
loop_
_entity.id
_entity.type
_entity.pdbx_description
1 polymer ?
#
loop_
_entity_poly.entity_id
_entity_poly.type
_entity_poly.pdbx_seq_one_letter_code
_entity_poly.pdbx_strand_id
1 'polypeptide(L)'
;MLRFVVIICGILLGLLATAILIASNHSHVLAGLRHLITDPWGIVTLIDLGIGLLFVAVWLWLVEPVRWRAVVWIIALFLLGNVVTLAYLLCRTCQVRHWSELFLPSRPGDRR
;
A
#
# COMPACT_ATOMS: atom_id res chain seq x y z
N MET A 1 -20.88 3.62 -3.81
CA MET A 1 -19.94 2.94 -2.89
C MET A 1 -18.52 2.94 -3.44
N LEU A 2 -18.22 2.32 -4.60
CA LEU A 2 -16.83 2.21 -5.13
C LEU A 2 -16.12 3.57 -5.29
N ARG A 3 -16.84 4.58 -5.77
CA ARG A 3 -16.36 5.97 -5.89
C ARG A 3 -15.94 6.59 -4.56
N PHE A 4 -16.59 6.24 -3.45
CA PHE A 4 -16.22 6.75 -2.12
C PHE A 4 -14.89 6.17 -1.65
N VAL A 5 -14.61 4.88 -1.91
CA VAL A 5 -13.30 4.28 -1.58
C VAL A 5 -12.18 4.86 -2.43
N VAL A 6 -12.43 5.13 -3.72
CA VAL A 6 -11.44 5.83 -4.56
C VAL A 6 -11.12 7.21 -3.99
N ILE A 7 -12.13 7.98 -3.58
CA ILE A 7 -11.93 9.31 -3.00
C ILE A 7 -11.17 9.22 -1.66
N ILE A 8 -11.55 8.29 -0.78
CA ILE A 8 -10.88 8.10 0.52
C ILE A 8 -9.42 7.66 0.33
N CYS A 9 -9.15 6.67 -0.52
CA CYS A 9 -7.79 6.25 -0.84
C CYS A 9 -6.99 7.37 -1.50
N GLY A 10 -7.60 8.14 -2.40
CA GLY A 10 -6.94 9.30 -3.02
C GLY A 10 -6.57 10.38 -2.00
N ILE A 11 -7.47 10.69 -1.07
CA ILE A 11 -7.21 11.66 0.03
C ILE A 11 -6.10 11.15 0.94
N LEU A 12 -6.16 9.89 1.37
CA LEU A 12 -5.12 9.29 2.21
C LEU A 12 -3.76 9.27 1.52
N LEU A 13 -3.71 8.96 0.22
CA LEU A 13 -2.49 8.99 -0.58
C LEU A 13 -1.92 10.41 -0.65
N GLY A 14 -2.77 11.40 -0.94
CA GLY A 14 -2.38 12.80 -1.00
C GLY A 14 -1.86 13.31 0.34
N LEU A 15 -2.52 12.94 1.45
CA LEU A 15 -2.08 13.27 2.80
C LEU A 15 -0.71 12.67 3.11
N LEU A 16 -0.53 11.38 2.82
CA LEU A 16 0.72 10.66 3.08
C LEU A 16 1.87 11.24 2.24
N ALA A 17 1.62 11.50 0.95
CA ALA A 17 2.61 12.12 0.06
C ALA A 17 2.99 13.52 0.53
N THR A 18 2.02 14.33 0.96
CA THR A 18 2.27 15.68 1.48
C THR A 18 3.10 15.62 2.77
N ALA A 19 2.78 14.71 3.68
CA ALA A 19 3.56 14.50 4.90
C ALA A 19 5.00 14.08 4.59
N ILE A 20 5.21 13.20 3.61
CA ILE A 20 6.55 12.79 3.15
C ILE A 20 7.33 13.98 2.58
N LEU A 21 6.70 14.82 1.77
CA LEU A 21 7.34 16.00 1.19
C LEU A 21 7.74 17.03 2.27
N ILE A 22 6.85 17.29 3.24
CA ILE A 22 7.14 18.17 4.37
C ILE A 22 8.29 17.61 5.21
N ALA A 23 8.23 16.32 5.57
CA ALA A 23 9.28 15.65 6.34
C ALA A 23 10.63 15.68 5.61
N SER A 24 10.63 15.42 4.30
CA SER A 24 11.84 15.44 3.46
C SER A 24 12.46 16.83 3.36
N ASN A 25 11.66 17.88 3.42
CA ASN A 25 12.15 19.27 3.41
C ASN A 25 12.76 19.68 4.76
N HIS A 26 12.29 19.12 5.88
CA HIS A 26 12.80 19.43 7.21
C HIS A 26 14.01 18.57 7.62
N SER A 27 14.07 17.32 7.18
CA SER A 27 15.10 16.38 7.64
C SER A 27 15.32 15.27 6.61
N HIS A 28 16.57 14.81 6.49
CA HIS A 28 16.85 13.62 5.70
C HIS A 28 16.17 12.38 6.33
N VAL A 29 15.62 11.51 5.47
CA VAL A 29 14.97 10.25 5.88
C VAL A 29 15.85 9.42 6.82
N LEU A 30 17.16 9.42 6.59
CA LEU A 30 18.13 8.68 7.40
C LEU A 30 18.27 9.25 8.83
N ALA A 31 18.14 10.56 9.00
CA ALA A 31 18.18 11.19 10.32
C ALA A 31 16.89 10.89 11.11
N GLY A 32 15.74 10.92 10.46
CA GLY A 32 14.46 10.50 11.05
C GLY A 32 14.47 9.03 11.47
N LEU A 33 15.00 8.14 10.62
CA LEU A 33 15.13 6.72 10.96
C LEU A 33 16.07 6.48 12.14
N ARG A 34 17.19 7.21 12.22
CA ARG A 34 18.11 7.12 13.36
C ARG A 34 17.42 7.54 14.66
N HIS A 35 16.59 8.58 14.61
CA HIS A 35 15.82 9.02 15.77
C HIS A 35 14.77 7.99 16.21
N LEU A 36 14.09 7.36 15.25
CA LEU A 36 13.12 6.27 15.51
C LEU A 36 13.78 5.04 16.12
N ILE A 37 14.99 4.66 15.67
CA ILE A 37 15.70 3.50 16.24
C ILE A 37 16.22 3.80 17.65
N THR A 38 16.52 5.06 17.98
CA THR A 38 16.94 5.43 19.34
C THR A 38 15.78 5.47 20.35
N ASP A 39 14.55 5.55 19.87
CA ASP A 39 13.36 5.56 20.72
C ASP A 39 12.73 4.15 20.80
N PRO A 40 12.44 3.62 22.01
CA PRO A 40 11.84 2.30 22.16
C PRO A 40 10.49 2.14 21.46
N TRP A 41 9.65 3.19 21.47
CA TRP A 41 8.38 3.20 20.73
C TRP A 41 8.62 3.36 19.24
N GLY A 42 9.65 4.10 18.83
CA GLY A 42 10.08 4.18 17.44
C GLY A 42 10.38 2.80 16.84
N ILE A 43 11.06 1.91 17.58
CA ILE A 43 11.29 0.52 17.16
C ILE A 43 9.97 -0.24 17.01
N VAL A 44 9.05 -0.13 17.98
CA VAL A 44 7.74 -0.78 17.93
C VAL A 44 6.95 -0.35 16.69
N THR A 45 6.93 0.94 16.38
CA THR A 45 6.26 1.45 15.17
C THR A 45 6.92 0.95 13.88
N LEU A 46 8.24 0.78 13.87
CA LEU A 46 8.96 0.24 12.72
C LEU A 46 8.62 -1.25 12.47
N ILE A 47 8.49 -2.02 13.56
CA ILE A 47 8.06 -3.42 13.51
C ILE A 47 6.60 -3.50 13.05
N ASP A 48 5.71 -2.68 13.60
CA ASP A 48 4.30 -2.62 13.21
C ASP A 48 4.14 -2.33 11.71
N LEU A 49 4.84 -1.30 11.20
CA LEU A 49 4.90 -0.99 9.77
C LEU A 49 5.47 -2.15 8.95
N GLY A 50 6.56 -2.77 9.41
CA GLY A 50 7.19 -3.89 8.71
C GLY A 50 6.27 -5.11 8.56
N ILE A 51 5.59 -5.49 9.64
CA ILE A 51 4.60 -6.58 9.64
C ILE A 51 3.42 -6.23 8.73
N GLY A 52 2.93 -4.99 8.78
CA GLY A 52 1.88 -4.50 7.90
C GLY A 52 2.26 -4.60 6.42
N LEU A 53 3.47 -4.17 6.04
CA LEU A 53 3.96 -4.28 4.66
C LEU A 53 4.14 -5.74 4.22
N LEU A 54 4.64 -6.63 5.11
CA LEU A 54 4.73 -8.06 4.84
C LEU A 54 3.36 -8.68 4.56
N PHE A 55 2.36 -8.35 5.37
CA PHE A 55 0.99 -8.82 5.17
C PHE A 55 0.43 -8.36 3.82
N VAL A 56 0.66 -7.08 3.47
CA VAL A 56 0.26 -6.54 2.17
C VAL A 56 1.01 -7.22 1.02
N ALA A 57 2.31 -7.52 1.16
CA ALA A 57 3.08 -8.21 0.13
C ALA A 57 2.52 -9.61 -0.16
N VAL A 58 2.17 -10.37 0.88
CA VAL A 58 1.55 -11.69 0.74
C VAL A 58 0.16 -11.57 0.10
N TRP A 59 -0.65 -10.60 0.56
CA TRP A 59 -1.95 -10.31 -0.02
C TRP A 59 -1.84 -10.00 -1.53
N LEU A 60 -0.90 -9.14 -1.90
CA LEU A 60 -0.63 -8.73 -3.28
C LEU A 60 -0.22 -9.92 -4.15
N TRP A 61 0.58 -10.84 -3.61
CA TRP A 61 0.96 -12.07 -4.29
C TRP A 61 -0.22 -13.02 -4.54
N LEU A 62 -1.15 -13.12 -3.59
CA LEU A 62 -2.32 -13.99 -3.69
C LEU A 62 -3.39 -13.43 -4.63
N VAL A 63 -3.57 -12.11 -4.59
CA VAL A 63 -4.57 -11.41 -5.38
C VAL A 63 -4.18 -11.33 -6.84
N GLU A 64 -2.90 -11.13 -7.13
CA GLU A 64 -2.49 -10.71 -8.45
C GLU A 64 -2.32 -11.90 -9.40
N PRO A 65 -3.09 -11.97 -10.51
CA PRO A 65 -3.07 -13.13 -11.39
C PRO A 65 -1.75 -13.29 -12.16
N VAL A 66 -1.04 -12.17 -12.36
CA VAL A 66 0.24 -12.13 -13.08
C VAL A 66 1.38 -12.00 -12.07
N ARG A 67 2.11 -13.09 -11.85
CA ARG A 67 3.20 -13.13 -10.87
C ARG A 67 4.28 -12.08 -11.10
N TRP A 68 4.64 -11.79 -12.36
CA TRP A 68 5.60 -10.73 -12.67
C TRP A 68 5.14 -9.35 -12.19
N ARG A 69 3.86 -9.04 -12.39
CA ARG A 69 3.27 -7.77 -11.94
C ARG A 69 3.23 -7.72 -10.41
N ALA A 70 2.93 -8.85 -9.76
CA ALA A 70 3.00 -8.97 -8.30
C ALA A 70 4.41 -8.65 -7.77
N VAL A 71 5.46 -9.19 -8.39
CA VAL A 71 6.86 -8.89 -7.99
C VAL A 71 7.17 -7.40 -8.11
N VAL A 72 6.81 -6.76 -9.21
CA VAL A 72 7.02 -5.31 -9.41
C VAL A 72 6.33 -4.50 -8.30
N TRP A 73 5.08 -4.84 -7.98
CA TRP A 73 4.33 -4.17 -6.92
C TRP A 73 4.92 -4.43 -5.53
N ILE A 74 5.42 -5.63 -5.25
CA ILE A 74 6.08 -5.96 -3.97
C ILE A 74 7.40 -5.18 -3.83
N ILE A 75 8.21 -5.10 -4.88
CA ILE A 75 9.44 -4.30 -4.87
C ILE A 75 9.09 -2.82 -4.60
N ALA A 76 8.10 -2.29 -5.31
CA ALA A 76 7.63 -0.93 -5.09
C ALA A 76 7.12 -0.74 -3.65
N LEU A 77 6.41 -1.72 -3.08
CA LEU A 77 5.89 -1.70 -1.71
C LEU A 77 7.00 -1.57 -0.67
N PHE A 78 8.13 -2.26 -0.84
CA PHE A 78 9.27 -2.10 0.07
C PHE A 78 9.99 -0.75 -0.09
N LEU A 79 9.93 -0.13 -1.27
CA LEU A 79 10.56 1.18 -1.51
C LEU A 79 9.70 2.36 -1.04
N LEU A 80 8.40 2.33 -1.35
CA LEU A 80 7.48 3.45 -1.15
C LEU A 80 6.46 3.18 -0.02
N GLY A 81 6.48 1.99 0.57
CA GLY A 81 5.60 1.62 1.68
C GLY A 81 4.12 1.68 1.30
N ASN A 82 3.32 2.24 2.21
CA ASN A 82 1.87 2.33 2.06
C ASN A 82 1.42 3.16 0.84
N VAL A 83 2.27 4.04 0.29
CA VAL A 83 1.96 4.76 -0.95
C VAL A 83 1.63 3.77 -2.08
N VAL A 84 2.37 2.67 -2.17
CA VAL A 84 2.16 1.65 -3.20
C VAL A 84 0.90 0.85 -2.93
N THR A 85 0.63 0.50 -1.67
CA THR A 85 -0.62 -0.16 -1.29
C THR A 85 -1.83 0.65 -1.75
N LEU A 86 -1.82 1.96 -1.47
CA LEU A 86 -2.89 2.86 -1.86
C LEU A 86 -2.96 3.07 -3.38
N ALA A 87 -1.82 3.25 -4.06
CA ALA A 87 -1.77 3.39 -5.52
C ALA A 87 -2.29 2.13 -6.22
N TYR A 88 -1.89 0.95 -5.76
CA TYR A 88 -2.36 -0.33 -6.27
C TYR A 88 -3.87 -0.49 -6.06
N LEU A 89 -4.37 -0.20 -4.87
CA LEU A 89 -5.81 -0.18 -4.58
C LEU A 89 -6.55 0.79 -5.50
N LEU A 90 -6.02 1.98 -5.74
CA LEU A 90 -6.63 2.99 -6.61
C LEU A 90 -6.69 2.50 -8.07
N CYS A 91 -5.57 2.00 -8.60
CA CYS A 91 -5.51 1.43 -9.96
C CYS A 91 -6.47 0.26 -10.13
N ARG A 92 -6.51 -0.65 -9.14
CA ARG A 92 -7.39 -1.82 -9.18
C ARG A 92 -8.85 -1.44 -9.06
N THR A 93 -9.19 -0.50 -8.18
CA THR A 93 -10.56 0.01 -8.00
C THR A 93 -11.07 0.78 -9.23
N CYS A 94 -10.18 1.43 -9.99
CA CYS A 94 -10.54 2.01 -11.29
C CYS A 94 -10.78 0.96 -12.38
N GLN A 95 -10.22 -0.26 -12.27
CA GLN A 95 -10.40 -1.34 -13.23
C GLN A 95 -11.60 -2.24 -12.93
N VAL A 96 -11.93 -2.49 -11.65
CA VAL A 96 -13.01 -3.41 -11.27
C VAL A 96 -14.35 -2.68 -11.12
N ARG A 97 -15.41 -3.28 -11.66
CA ARG A 97 -16.76 -2.67 -11.69
C ARG A 97 -17.63 -3.12 -10.49
N HIS A 98 -17.20 -4.16 -9.76
CA HIS A 98 -17.93 -4.74 -8.63
C HIS A 98 -17.01 -5.04 -7.43
N TRP A 99 -17.52 -4.84 -6.21
CA TRP A 99 -16.75 -4.94 -4.95
C TRP A 99 -16.21 -6.34 -4.63
N SER A 100 -16.92 -7.37 -5.07
CA SER A 100 -16.53 -8.78 -4.84
C SER A 100 -15.24 -9.16 -5.57
N GLU A 101 -14.96 -8.52 -6.71
CA GLU A 101 -13.76 -8.79 -7.53
C GLU A 101 -12.49 -8.15 -6.95
N LEU A 102 -12.65 -7.25 -5.98
CA LEU A 102 -11.54 -6.58 -5.30
C LEU A 102 -10.87 -7.49 -4.27
N PHE A 103 -11.59 -8.46 -3.70
CA PHE A 103 -11.05 -9.39 -2.70
C PHE A 103 -10.90 -10.83 -3.21
N LEU A 104 -11.66 -11.24 -4.24
CA LEU A 104 -11.58 -12.58 -4.81
C LEU A 104 -11.49 -12.51 -6.34
N PRO A 105 -10.57 -13.24 -6.99
CA PRO A 105 -10.64 -13.44 -8.43
C PRO A 105 -11.95 -14.17 -8.76
N SER A 106 -12.79 -13.59 -9.62
CA SER A 106 -14.01 -14.23 -10.11
C SER A 106 -13.65 -15.61 -10.68
N ARG A 107 -14.21 -16.68 -10.09
CA ARG A 107 -14.01 -18.05 -10.62
C ARG A 107 -14.62 -18.09 -12.04
N PRO A 108 -13.94 -18.71 -13.03
CA PRO A 108 -14.44 -18.76 -14.41
C PRO A 108 -15.84 -19.39 -14.62
N GLY A 109 -16.43 -20.00 -13.58
CA GLY A 109 -17.72 -20.69 -13.62
C GLY A 109 -18.93 -19.86 -13.21
N ASP A 110 -18.76 -18.64 -12.67
CA ASP A 110 -19.87 -17.82 -12.14
C ASP A 110 -20.52 -16.92 -13.21
N ARG A 111 -20.14 -17.13 -14.47
CA ARG A 111 -20.68 -16.45 -15.65
C ARG A 111 -21.59 -17.42 -16.40
N ARG A 112 -22.69 -17.84 -15.77
CA ARG A 112 -23.83 -18.50 -16.43
C ARG A 112 -25.12 -17.91 -15.92
#